data_AF-A0A109INH3-F1
#
_entry.id   AF-A0A109INH3-F1
#
_cell.length_a   1.000
_cell.length_b   1.000
_cell.length_c   1.000
_cell.angle_alpha   90.00
_cell.angle_beta   90.00
_cell.angle_gamma   90.00
#
_symmetry.space_group_name_H-M   'P 1'
#
loop_
_entity.id
_entity.type
_entity.pdbx_description
1 polymer ?
#
loop_
_entity_poly.entity_id
_entity_poly.type
_entity_poly.pdbx_seq_one_letter_code
_entity_poly.pdbx_strand_id
1 'polypeptide(L)'
;MTVLDDAVGTIAEPGPAGVLFWTGAGVSRGAPSCLPTGWQLTERAFAALFRPFTLDVVLAYHELLGWRRGSVCPAEPARTRLPRLETALGAGAQQSPDLIGEILADVRDARPNPVHGFLAAHLHGGGRQLTANFDLCVERAHVGRYGRSPDPGQLHHFHNAFSDGSDPARLGATLARIERGFDAADRAALVDRLRGPARRVVMVGYSGSDFFDVDVAVADLPPGSLDGLTVHWVNHSSCAWHRPTPRPSTAVFDVEYGDPDGVLPSLAGHLRRAGATVEFLCGPTTTLLDGLAGRWGFDRVPPPVLRPPPAVDVAVDDRRRTAATFRYFRAVGLVPEVRRLLAEEPDVAADELVLTRSDLMWEEGRYTDLRRWWRQQPPSLRRTERIGATLWVQGRLLPAYAWLTWHRRRASNDAELRLIAETEARVIEHMRLVPDLRWLGRPLARDAARWMPAPRQQDGLHEFRRLTDVSGSLRNSTAATSRPESEAAETQEWFLEAGNVHAALAYQHRRLRDNHRVTTPVAELGRLYRAQQRRAGILGSTAASWRVLLLPRAGQVFTLREAVVGCVAVQFGAWHRVRLLGRLLIDRLRSRIRPAPPDDRGSLP
;
A
#
# COMPACT_ATOMS: atom_id res chain seq x y z
N MET A 1 27.22 4.75 30.74
CA MET A 1 26.68 3.62 29.95
C MET A 1 26.31 4.15 28.58
N THR A 2 26.74 3.47 27.51
CA THR A 2 26.30 3.84 26.15
C THR A 2 24.85 3.40 25.92
N VAL A 3 24.17 3.99 24.93
CA VAL A 3 22.81 3.55 24.52
C VAL A 3 22.76 2.05 24.21
N LEU A 4 23.83 1.52 23.64
CA LEU A 4 23.98 0.10 23.36
C LEU A 4 24.08 -0.74 24.63
N ASP A 5 24.96 -0.39 25.57
CA ASP A 5 25.17 -1.17 26.80
C ASP A 5 23.87 -1.28 27.62
N ASP A 6 23.13 -0.18 27.68
CA ASP A 6 21.82 -0.09 28.32
C ASP A 6 20.81 -1.02 27.63
N ALA A 7 20.68 -0.92 26.31
CA ALA A 7 19.79 -1.79 25.54
C ALA A 7 20.16 -3.28 25.68
N VAL A 8 21.44 -3.64 25.60
CA VAL A 8 21.91 -5.02 25.80
C VAL A 8 21.55 -5.51 27.20
N GLY A 9 21.77 -4.70 28.23
CA GLY A 9 21.42 -5.04 29.62
C GLY A 9 19.92 -5.33 29.77
N THR A 10 19.07 -4.43 29.29
CA THR A 10 17.61 -4.54 29.39
C THR A 10 17.04 -5.71 28.59
N ILE A 11 17.59 -5.99 27.41
CA ILE A 11 17.14 -7.11 26.56
C ILE A 11 17.61 -8.46 27.12
N ALA A 12 18.84 -8.51 27.67
CA ALA A 12 19.44 -9.77 28.11
C ALA A 12 18.92 -10.26 29.47
N GLU A 13 18.44 -9.36 30.33
CA GLU A 13 17.97 -9.64 31.70
C GLU A 13 17.04 -10.87 31.83
N PRO A 14 15.96 -11.03 31.04
CA PRO A 14 15.05 -12.17 31.18
C PRO A 14 15.59 -13.48 30.60
N GLY A 15 16.82 -13.49 30.05
CA GLY A 15 17.41 -14.63 29.35
C GLY A 15 16.76 -14.93 27.98
N PRO A 16 17.28 -15.91 27.23
CA PRO A 16 16.82 -16.22 25.87
C PRO A 16 15.33 -16.56 25.80
N ALA A 17 14.80 -17.35 26.74
CA ALA A 17 13.40 -17.76 26.79
C ALA A 17 12.41 -16.60 27.03
N GLY A 18 12.88 -15.49 27.61
CA GLY A 18 12.09 -14.27 27.82
C GLY A 18 12.08 -13.32 26.61
N VAL A 19 12.76 -13.67 25.52
CA VAL A 19 12.92 -12.85 24.31
C VAL A 19 12.31 -13.53 23.09
N LEU A 20 11.51 -12.76 22.35
CA LEU A 20 11.02 -13.08 21.01
C LEU A 20 11.84 -12.29 19.98
N PHE A 21 12.49 -12.95 19.03
CA PHE A 21 13.08 -12.26 17.88
C PHE A 21 12.06 -12.12 16.75
N TRP A 22 11.93 -10.91 16.19
CA TRP A 22 11.19 -10.68 14.97
C TRP A 22 12.18 -10.28 13.86
N THR A 23 12.33 -11.16 12.87
CA THR A 23 13.41 -11.07 11.90
C THR A 23 12.89 -10.89 10.47
N GLY A 24 13.73 -10.31 9.63
CA GLY A 24 13.47 -10.16 8.19
C GLY A 24 14.77 -10.19 7.39
N ALA A 25 14.69 -9.91 6.09
CA ALA A 25 15.76 -10.17 5.12
C ALA A 25 17.15 -9.60 5.50
N GLY A 26 17.21 -8.58 6.35
CA GLY A 26 18.47 -8.01 6.82
C GLY A 26 19.39 -8.99 7.57
N VAL A 27 18.85 -10.04 8.21
CA VAL A 27 19.67 -11.04 8.92
C VAL A 27 20.40 -12.00 7.97
N SER A 28 19.89 -12.15 6.74
CA SER A 28 20.42 -13.11 5.76
C SER A 28 21.48 -12.50 4.82
N ARG A 29 21.86 -11.22 5.01
CA ARG A 29 22.79 -10.49 4.11
C ARG A 29 24.26 -10.90 4.25
N GLY A 30 24.67 -11.31 5.45
CA GLY A 30 26.07 -11.64 5.72
C GLY A 30 26.48 -12.98 5.10
N ALA A 31 27.74 -13.09 4.69
CA ALA A 31 28.31 -14.35 4.24
C ALA A 31 28.26 -15.43 5.34
N PRO A 32 28.06 -16.71 4.97
CA PRO A 32 27.94 -17.25 3.62
C PRO A 32 26.54 -17.19 3.01
N SER A 33 25.51 -16.71 3.73
CA SER A 33 24.14 -16.62 3.20
C SER A 33 24.06 -15.70 1.99
N CYS A 34 24.64 -14.50 2.10
CA CYS A 34 24.73 -13.52 1.02
C CYS A 34 23.38 -13.23 0.32
N LEU A 35 22.24 -13.30 1.02
CA LEU A 35 20.94 -13.13 0.39
C LEU A 35 20.67 -11.66 0.04
N PRO A 36 19.91 -11.40 -1.04
CA PRO A 36 19.66 -10.03 -1.50
C PRO A 36 18.83 -9.23 -0.48
N THR A 37 19.15 -7.95 -0.38
CA THR A 37 18.22 -6.98 0.25
C THR A 37 16.93 -6.87 -0.56
N GLY A 38 15.86 -6.30 0.03
CA GLY A 38 14.64 -6.00 -0.72
C GLY A 38 14.88 -5.14 -1.98
N TRP A 39 15.85 -4.22 -1.93
CA TRP A 39 16.30 -3.44 -3.10
C TRP A 39 16.91 -4.33 -4.18
N GLN A 40 17.93 -5.11 -3.82
CA GLN A 40 18.63 -6.00 -4.77
C GLN A 40 17.71 -7.07 -5.35
N LEU A 41 16.77 -7.57 -4.55
CA LEU A 41 15.79 -8.55 -5.01
C LEU A 41 14.77 -7.93 -5.98
N THR A 42 14.38 -6.67 -5.73
CA THR A 42 13.56 -5.89 -6.67
C THR A 42 14.32 -5.69 -7.98
N GLU A 43 15.57 -5.23 -7.94
CA GLU A 43 16.40 -5.08 -9.15
C GLU A 43 16.52 -6.40 -9.92
N ARG A 44 16.81 -7.51 -9.23
CA ARG A 44 16.89 -8.84 -9.83
C ARG A 44 15.57 -9.22 -10.51
N ALA A 45 14.44 -9.07 -9.83
CA ALA A 45 13.12 -9.37 -10.40
C ALA A 45 12.84 -8.50 -11.63
N PHE A 46 13.20 -7.22 -11.59
CA PHE A 46 13.03 -6.32 -12.73
C PHE A 46 13.90 -6.73 -13.94
N ALA A 47 15.16 -7.05 -13.70
CA ALA A 47 16.11 -7.49 -14.73
C ALA A 47 15.72 -8.85 -15.34
N ALA A 48 15.17 -9.77 -14.54
CA ALA A 48 14.76 -11.09 -14.98
C ALA A 48 13.43 -11.08 -15.76
N LEU A 49 12.41 -10.39 -15.25
CA LEU A 49 11.02 -10.57 -15.71
C LEU A 49 10.55 -9.55 -16.76
N PHE A 50 11.22 -8.41 -16.89
CA PHE A 50 10.69 -7.28 -17.64
C PHE A 50 11.61 -6.83 -18.77
N ARG A 51 11.13 -5.90 -19.60
CA ARG A 51 11.95 -5.25 -20.62
C ARG A 51 13.07 -4.42 -19.98
N PRO A 52 14.20 -4.22 -20.67
CA PRO A 52 15.25 -3.31 -20.21
C PRO A 52 14.69 -1.93 -19.82
N PHE A 53 15.28 -1.30 -18.80
CA PHE A 53 14.91 0.02 -18.28
C PHE A 53 13.53 0.14 -17.62
N THR A 54 12.77 -0.96 -17.46
CA THR A 54 11.46 -0.91 -16.81
C THR A 54 11.54 -0.34 -15.39
N LEU A 55 12.55 -0.75 -14.60
CA LEU A 55 12.74 -0.23 -13.24
C LEU A 55 13.03 1.28 -13.25
N ASP A 56 13.89 1.74 -14.14
CA ASP A 56 14.27 3.16 -14.26
C ASP A 56 13.06 4.03 -14.61
N VAL A 57 12.20 3.57 -15.53
CA VAL A 57 10.95 4.25 -15.88
C VAL A 57 10.06 4.40 -14.66
N VAL A 58 9.89 3.34 -13.87
CA VAL A 58 9.02 3.37 -12.67
C VAL A 58 9.60 4.29 -11.61
N LEU A 59 10.90 4.24 -11.36
CA LEU A 59 11.57 5.12 -10.41
C LEU A 59 11.48 6.59 -10.85
N ALA A 60 11.59 6.87 -12.16
CA ALA A 60 11.39 8.21 -12.69
C ALA A 60 9.95 8.71 -12.44
N TYR A 61 8.94 7.87 -12.63
CA TYR A 61 7.55 8.20 -12.27
C TYR A 61 7.39 8.46 -10.78
N HIS A 62 7.95 7.61 -9.93
CA HIS A 62 7.88 7.78 -8.48
C HIS A 62 8.50 9.11 -8.06
N GLU A 63 9.66 9.47 -8.62
CA GLU A 63 10.33 10.73 -8.36
C GLU A 63 9.49 11.93 -8.82
N LEU A 64 8.98 11.91 -10.05
CA LEU A 64 8.13 12.98 -10.61
C LEU A 64 6.84 13.19 -9.81
N LEU A 65 6.31 12.14 -9.20
CA LEU A 65 5.11 12.21 -8.37
C LEU A 65 5.40 12.71 -6.95
N GLY A 66 6.67 12.82 -6.55
CA GLY A 66 7.08 13.09 -5.17
C GLY A 66 6.85 11.88 -4.26
N TRP A 67 6.92 10.67 -4.83
CA TRP A 67 6.68 9.43 -4.10
C TRP A 67 7.97 8.92 -3.44
N ARG A 68 8.16 9.38 -2.21
CA ARG A 68 9.38 9.14 -1.43
C ARG A 68 9.07 8.39 -0.14
N ARG A 69 10.07 7.69 0.37
CA ARG A 69 10.06 7.01 1.67
C ARG A 69 11.06 7.70 2.58
N GLY A 70 10.62 8.16 3.75
CA GLY A 70 11.49 8.63 4.82
C GLY A 70 12.28 7.48 5.46
N SER A 71 13.33 7.80 6.20
CA SER A 71 14.04 6.83 7.05
C SER A 71 13.59 6.95 8.50
N VAL A 72 13.72 5.87 9.27
CA VAL A 72 13.62 5.89 10.73
C VAL A 72 14.80 6.66 11.33
N CYS A 73 15.96 6.62 10.68
CA CYS A 73 17.12 7.37 11.11
C CYS A 73 17.10 8.78 10.50
N PRO A 74 17.10 9.85 11.32
CA PRO A 74 17.18 11.22 10.83
C PRO A 74 18.43 11.55 10.00
N ALA A 75 19.52 10.80 10.23
CA ALA A 75 20.77 10.98 9.49
C ALA A 75 20.70 10.42 8.05
N GLU A 76 19.66 9.67 7.71
CA GLU A 76 19.49 9.09 6.39
C GLU A 76 18.51 9.92 5.55
N PRO A 77 18.90 10.31 4.33
CA PRO A 77 18.02 11.10 3.47
C PRO A 77 16.82 10.27 3.03
N ALA A 78 15.68 10.94 2.85
CA ALA A 78 14.53 10.35 2.17
C ALA A 78 14.93 9.92 0.76
N ARG A 79 14.45 8.74 0.34
CA ARG A 79 14.75 8.17 -0.98
C ARG A 79 13.48 8.02 -1.80
N THR A 80 13.62 8.00 -3.12
CA THR A 80 12.54 7.57 -4.00
C THR A 80 12.06 6.20 -3.55
N ARG A 81 10.74 6.03 -3.42
CA ARG A 81 10.20 4.78 -2.93
C ARG A 81 10.42 3.71 -4.00
N LEU A 82 10.93 2.56 -3.58
CA LEU A 82 11.03 1.39 -4.46
C LEU A 82 9.65 0.89 -4.90
N PRO A 83 9.53 0.37 -6.13
CA PRO A 83 8.47 -0.54 -6.51
C PRO A 83 8.26 -1.64 -5.47
N ARG A 84 7.00 -2.00 -5.23
CA ARG A 84 6.69 -3.15 -4.39
C ARG A 84 7.09 -4.44 -5.11
N LEU A 85 7.97 -5.22 -4.49
CA LEU A 85 8.47 -6.49 -5.04
C LEU A 85 7.32 -7.45 -5.33
N GLU A 86 6.34 -7.56 -4.42
CA GLU A 86 5.26 -8.54 -4.58
C GLU A 86 4.33 -8.21 -5.76
N THR A 87 4.25 -6.93 -6.15
CA THR A 87 3.55 -6.48 -7.37
C THR A 87 4.34 -6.87 -8.63
N ALA A 88 5.67 -6.75 -8.60
CA ALA A 88 6.53 -7.16 -9.70
C ALA A 88 6.52 -8.69 -9.89
N LEU A 89 6.70 -9.46 -8.82
CA LEU A 89 6.61 -10.92 -8.85
C LEU A 89 5.23 -11.39 -9.28
N GLY A 90 4.15 -10.74 -8.83
CA GLY A 90 2.79 -11.04 -9.26
C GLY A 90 2.56 -10.85 -10.77
N ALA A 91 3.16 -9.81 -11.38
CA ALA A 91 3.08 -9.61 -12.83
C ALA A 91 3.84 -10.68 -13.62
N GLY A 92 4.99 -11.14 -13.11
CA GLY A 92 5.76 -12.24 -13.70
C GLY A 92 5.09 -13.60 -13.55
N ALA A 93 4.53 -13.90 -12.37
CA ALA A 93 3.91 -15.19 -12.04
C ALA A 93 2.70 -15.53 -12.91
N GLN A 94 2.02 -14.53 -13.47
CA GLN A 94 0.93 -14.75 -14.43
C GLN A 94 1.40 -15.35 -15.77
N GLN A 95 2.71 -15.33 -16.06
CA GLN A 95 3.29 -16.04 -17.20
C GLN A 95 3.60 -17.50 -16.86
N SER A 96 4.20 -17.72 -15.69
CA SER A 96 4.49 -19.04 -15.15
C SER A 96 4.72 -18.93 -13.63
N PRO A 97 4.01 -19.70 -12.79
CA PRO A 97 4.24 -19.74 -11.35
C PRO A 97 5.68 -20.12 -10.96
N ASP A 98 6.34 -20.95 -11.77
CA ASP A 98 7.69 -21.48 -11.48
C ASP A 98 8.77 -20.39 -11.46
N LEU A 99 8.55 -19.28 -12.17
CA LEU A 99 9.50 -18.16 -12.26
C LEU A 99 9.80 -17.52 -10.90
N ILE A 100 8.86 -17.57 -9.95
CA ILE A 100 9.10 -17.10 -8.58
C ILE A 100 10.16 -17.98 -7.91
N GLY A 101 10.01 -19.31 -8.05
CA GLY A 101 10.95 -20.28 -7.52
C GLY A 101 12.35 -20.12 -8.12
N GLU A 102 12.43 -19.84 -9.42
CA GLU A 102 13.69 -19.57 -10.10
C GLU A 102 14.37 -18.30 -9.57
N ILE A 103 13.67 -17.16 -9.51
CA ILE A 103 14.21 -15.88 -9.01
C ILE A 103 14.75 -15.97 -7.57
N LEU A 104 14.14 -16.85 -6.78
CA LEU A 104 14.44 -17.08 -5.37
C LEU A 104 15.27 -18.36 -5.15
N ALA A 105 15.85 -18.96 -6.19
CA ALA A 105 16.57 -20.23 -6.06
C ALA A 105 17.73 -20.18 -5.05
N ASP A 106 18.44 -19.05 -4.97
CA ASP A 106 19.50 -18.83 -3.99
C ASP A 106 18.99 -18.78 -2.55
N VAL A 107 17.76 -18.32 -2.34
CA VAL A 107 17.09 -18.28 -1.03
C VAL A 107 16.79 -19.69 -0.53
N ARG A 108 16.32 -20.58 -1.43
CA ARG A 108 16.05 -21.98 -1.09
C ARG A 108 17.30 -22.68 -0.59
N ASP A 109 18.43 -22.52 -1.26
CA ASP A 109 19.65 -23.30 -1.00
C ASP A 109 20.69 -22.55 -0.13
N ALA A 110 20.27 -21.43 0.47
CA ALA A 110 21.10 -20.55 1.28
C ALA A 110 21.79 -21.27 2.46
N ARG A 111 23.07 -20.97 2.68
CA ARG A 111 23.81 -21.48 3.85
C ARG A 111 23.68 -20.52 5.03
N PRO A 112 23.60 -21.01 6.28
CA PRO A 112 23.52 -20.14 7.45
C PRO A 112 24.77 -19.27 7.66
N ASN A 113 24.59 -18.10 8.27
CA ASN A 113 25.66 -17.16 8.63
C ASN A 113 25.75 -17.00 10.15
N PRO A 114 26.71 -16.23 10.69
CA PRO A 114 26.87 -16.09 12.14
C PRO A 114 25.62 -15.54 12.86
N VAL A 115 24.82 -14.69 12.21
CA VAL A 115 23.56 -14.20 12.78
C VAL A 115 22.55 -15.35 12.88
N HIS A 116 22.45 -16.22 11.86
CA HIS A 116 21.63 -17.43 11.93
C HIS A 116 22.11 -18.40 13.02
N GLY A 117 23.42 -18.52 13.23
CA GLY A 117 24.00 -19.29 14.34
C GLY A 117 23.59 -18.75 15.71
N PHE A 118 23.59 -17.42 15.89
CA PHE A 118 23.08 -16.77 17.10
C PHE A 118 21.59 -17.03 17.33
N LEU A 119 20.77 -16.88 16.28
CA LEU A 119 19.32 -17.14 16.36
C LEU A 119 19.03 -18.61 16.67
N ALA A 120 19.79 -19.54 16.10
CA ALA A 120 19.68 -20.96 16.44
C ALA A 120 20.03 -21.24 17.91
N ALA A 121 21.07 -20.59 18.46
CA ALA A 121 21.40 -20.71 19.88
C ALA A 121 20.32 -20.10 20.78
N HIS A 122 19.71 -18.99 20.36
CA HIS A 122 18.56 -18.39 21.04
C HIS A 122 17.35 -19.33 21.11
N LEU A 123 16.99 -19.99 20.00
CA LEU A 123 15.93 -21.02 20.00
C LEU A 123 16.29 -22.19 20.91
N HIS A 124 17.54 -22.67 20.88
CA HIS A 124 17.99 -23.73 21.78
C HIS A 124 17.88 -23.34 23.26
N GLY A 125 18.13 -22.05 23.58
CA GLY A 125 17.94 -21.47 24.91
C GLY A 125 16.48 -21.28 25.34
N GLY A 126 15.51 -21.82 24.60
CA GLY A 126 14.08 -21.71 24.89
C GLY A 126 13.41 -20.46 24.30
N GLY A 127 14.15 -19.68 23.51
CA GLY A 127 13.64 -18.50 22.82
C GLY A 127 12.60 -18.81 21.75
N ARG A 128 11.96 -17.76 21.23
CA ARG A 128 11.00 -17.84 20.12
C ARG A 128 11.34 -16.85 19.01
N GLN A 129 10.85 -17.10 17.80
CA GLN A 129 11.10 -16.27 16.63
C GLN A 129 9.88 -16.19 15.70
N LEU A 130 9.64 -14.97 15.22
CA LEU A 130 8.82 -14.65 14.04
C LEU A 130 9.76 -14.24 12.91
N THR A 131 9.50 -14.71 11.68
CA THR A 131 10.34 -14.32 10.54
C THR A 131 9.54 -14.13 9.25
N ALA A 132 9.90 -13.07 8.51
CA ALA A 132 9.46 -12.82 7.14
C ALA A 132 10.31 -13.58 6.10
N ASN A 133 11.40 -14.23 6.52
CA ASN A 133 12.34 -14.84 5.58
C ASN A 133 11.76 -16.12 4.97
N PHE A 134 11.99 -16.30 3.67
CA PHE A 134 11.65 -17.55 2.98
C PHE A 134 12.73 -18.63 3.12
N ASP A 135 13.94 -18.26 3.54
CA ASP A 135 15.06 -19.18 3.75
C ASP A 135 14.90 -19.98 5.06
N LEU A 136 15.52 -21.16 5.11
CA LEU A 136 15.56 -22.04 6.29
C LEU A 136 16.90 -21.95 7.03
N CYS A 137 17.61 -20.82 6.96
CA CYS A 137 18.98 -20.76 7.49
C CYS A 137 19.05 -20.93 9.01
N VAL A 138 18.04 -20.47 9.75
CA VAL A 138 18.02 -20.63 11.21
C VAL A 138 17.83 -22.09 11.59
N GLU A 139 16.92 -22.78 10.93
CA GLU A 139 16.66 -24.21 11.13
C GLU A 139 17.86 -25.05 10.72
N ARG A 140 18.49 -24.74 9.59
CA ARG A 140 19.74 -25.40 9.15
C ARG A 140 20.88 -25.17 10.15
N ALA A 141 21.02 -23.96 10.69
CA ALA A 141 22.00 -23.69 11.74
C ALA A 141 21.69 -24.49 13.02
N HIS A 142 20.41 -24.59 13.40
CA HIS A 142 19.98 -25.33 14.57
C HIS A 142 20.23 -26.83 14.42
N VAL A 143 19.87 -27.42 13.27
CA VAL A 143 20.16 -28.83 12.94
C VAL A 143 21.67 -29.07 12.91
N GLY A 144 22.43 -28.20 12.24
CA GLY A 144 23.88 -28.32 12.14
C GLY A 144 24.60 -28.27 13.49
N ARG A 145 24.07 -27.50 14.45
CA ARG A 145 24.69 -27.32 15.78
C ARG A 145 24.20 -28.33 16.82
N TYR A 146 22.91 -28.69 16.79
CA TYR A 146 22.25 -29.45 17.85
C TYR A 146 21.71 -30.81 17.39
N GLY A 147 21.88 -31.17 16.12
CA GLY A 147 21.48 -32.46 15.56
C GLY A 147 19.96 -32.67 15.43
N ARG A 148 19.14 -31.62 15.65
CA ARG A 148 17.68 -31.66 15.57
C ARG A 148 17.09 -30.34 15.09
N SER A 149 15.89 -30.36 14.54
CA SER A 149 15.13 -29.15 14.20
C SER A 149 14.69 -28.38 15.46
N PRO A 150 14.45 -27.06 15.38
CA PRO A 150 13.81 -26.31 16.46
C PRO A 150 12.44 -26.89 16.78
N ASP A 151 11.96 -26.69 18.02
CA ASP A 151 10.62 -27.15 18.37
C ASP A 151 9.58 -26.34 17.56
N PRO A 152 8.51 -26.97 17.00
CA PRO A 152 7.57 -26.30 16.08
C PRO A 152 6.89 -25.03 16.64
N GLY A 153 6.76 -24.92 17.96
CA GLY A 153 6.21 -23.75 18.64
C GLY A 153 7.17 -22.56 18.75
N GLN A 154 8.47 -22.75 18.45
CA GLN A 154 9.47 -21.71 18.66
C GLN A 154 9.64 -20.80 17.45
N LEU A 155 9.58 -21.31 16.23
CA LEU A 155 9.77 -20.54 15.00
C LEU A 155 8.48 -20.49 14.18
N HIS A 156 8.20 -19.36 13.54
CA HIS A 156 7.10 -19.22 12.57
C HIS A 156 7.45 -18.29 11.42
N HIS A 157 7.30 -18.83 10.22
CA HIS A 157 7.43 -18.14 8.94
C HIS A 157 6.05 -17.66 8.51
N PHE A 158 5.70 -16.41 8.80
CA PHE A 158 4.37 -15.89 8.50
C PHE A 158 4.13 -15.65 7.00
N HIS A 159 5.17 -15.77 6.16
CA HIS A 159 5.03 -15.78 4.69
C HIS A 159 5.36 -17.13 4.06
N ASN A 160 5.34 -18.21 4.85
CA ASN A 160 5.87 -19.53 4.50
C ASN A 160 7.38 -19.52 4.20
N ALA A 161 7.93 -20.70 3.96
CA ALA A 161 9.34 -20.89 3.64
C ALA A 161 9.52 -21.90 2.51
N PHE A 162 10.72 -21.93 1.93
CA PHE A 162 11.17 -23.01 1.07
C PHE A 162 11.46 -24.26 1.90
N SER A 163 10.42 -24.97 2.33
CA SER A 163 10.56 -26.32 2.87
C SER A 163 10.66 -27.37 1.76
N ASP A 164 11.24 -28.53 2.08
CA ASP A 164 11.38 -29.61 1.11
C ASP A 164 10.01 -29.97 0.51
N GLY A 165 9.88 -29.82 -0.82
CA GLY A 165 8.65 -30.06 -1.56
C GLY A 165 7.59 -28.95 -1.47
N SER A 166 7.90 -27.78 -0.91
CA SER A 166 6.96 -26.66 -0.94
C SER A 166 6.85 -26.06 -2.33
N ASP A 167 5.62 -25.99 -2.81
CA ASP A 167 5.25 -25.28 -4.03
C ASP A 167 5.61 -23.79 -3.87
N PRO A 168 6.49 -23.20 -4.71
CA PRO A 168 6.85 -21.78 -4.66
C PRO A 168 5.64 -20.85 -4.75
N ALA A 169 4.53 -21.29 -5.35
CA ALA A 169 3.27 -20.53 -5.37
C ALA A 169 2.63 -20.39 -3.98
N ARG A 170 3.12 -21.12 -2.96
CA ARG A 170 2.70 -21.01 -1.56
C ARG A 170 3.42 -19.92 -0.77
N LEU A 171 4.49 -19.34 -1.30
CA LEU A 171 5.19 -18.24 -0.64
C LEU A 171 4.34 -16.98 -0.67
N GLY A 172 4.35 -16.22 0.43
CA GLY A 172 3.78 -14.86 0.52
C GLY A 172 4.51 -13.82 -0.33
N ALA A 173 5.03 -14.19 -1.50
CA ALA A 173 5.88 -13.36 -2.35
C ALA A 173 5.12 -12.54 -3.40
N THR A 174 3.78 -12.70 -3.51
CA THR A 174 2.97 -11.97 -4.49
C THR A 174 1.87 -11.15 -3.83
N LEU A 175 1.54 -10.00 -4.42
CA LEU A 175 0.56 -9.09 -3.85
C LEU A 175 -0.80 -9.78 -3.73
N ALA A 176 -1.21 -10.55 -4.74
CA ALA A 176 -2.48 -11.30 -4.75
C ALA A 176 -2.63 -12.28 -3.58
N ARG A 177 -1.52 -12.71 -2.97
CA ARG A 177 -1.50 -13.59 -1.81
C ARG A 177 -1.54 -12.81 -0.50
N ILE A 178 -0.66 -11.83 -0.34
CA ILE A 178 -0.57 -11.06 0.91
C ILE A 178 -1.71 -10.03 1.07
N GLU A 179 -2.30 -9.53 -0.03
CA GLU A 179 -3.36 -8.51 0.03
C GLU A 179 -4.63 -9.00 0.73
N ARG A 180 -4.80 -10.33 0.86
CA ARG A 180 -5.93 -10.98 1.51
C ARG A 180 -5.77 -11.09 3.03
N GLY A 181 -4.61 -10.70 3.56
CA GLY A 181 -4.25 -10.85 4.96
C GLY A 181 -3.89 -12.31 5.31
N PHE A 182 -3.57 -12.54 6.59
CA PHE A 182 -3.34 -13.89 7.09
C PHE A 182 -4.63 -14.71 7.13
N ASP A 183 -4.49 -16.02 6.92
CA ASP A 183 -5.55 -16.94 7.30
C ASP A 183 -5.68 -17.02 8.84
N ALA A 184 -6.73 -17.71 9.30
CA ALA A 184 -7.01 -17.80 10.73
C ALA A 184 -5.89 -18.50 11.53
N ALA A 185 -5.19 -19.46 10.91
CA ALA A 185 -4.14 -20.24 11.56
C ALA A 185 -2.86 -19.43 11.69
N ASP A 186 -2.42 -18.77 10.62
CA ASP A 186 -1.25 -17.87 10.63
C ASP A 186 -1.47 -16.68 11.56
N ARG A 187 -2.67 -16.08 11.54
CA ARG A 187 -3.04 -15.01 12.47
C ARG A 187 -2.96 -15.48 13.93
N ALA A 188 -3.52 -16.64 14.24
CA ALA A 188 -3.43 -17.21 15.59
C ALA A 188 -1.98 -17.48 15.99
N ALA A 189 -1.18 -18.09 15.11
CA ALA A 189 0.22 -18.42 15.35
C ALA A 189 1.09 -17.18 15.61
N LEU A 190 0.84 -16.07 14.90
CA LEU A 190 1.50 -14.79 15.12
C LEU A 190 1.09 -14.17 16.46
N VAL A 191 -0.21 -14.11 16.74
CA VAL A 191 -0.74 -13.51 17.97
C VAL A 191 -0.31 -14.29 19.21
N ASP A 192 -0.33 -15.62 19.16
CA ASP A 192 0.09 -16.50 20.27
C ASP A 192 1.57 -16.33 20.60
N ARG A 193 2.41 -16.05 19.59
CA ARG A 193 3.83 -15.75 19.81
C ARG A 193 4.03 -14.38 20.43
N LEU A 194 3.30 -13.36 19.97
CA LEU A 194 3.35 -12.01 20.55
C LEU A 194 2.83 -11.96 21.99
N ARG A 195 1.81 -12.76 22.32
CA ARG A 195 1.24 -12.90 23.67
C ARG A 195 1.92 -13.96 24.53
N GLY A 196 2.98 -14.57 24.01
CA GLY A 196 3.73 -15.62 24.70
C GLY A 196 4.39 -15.14 26.00
N PRO A 197 5.18 -16.01 26.64
CA PRO A 197 5.87 -15.68 27.90
C PRO A 197 6.96 -14.60 27.71
N ALA A 198 7.38 -14.34 26.47
CA ALA A 198 8.36 -13.32 26.16
C ALA A 198 7.82 -11.92 26.49
N ARG A 199 8.56 -11.17 27.32
CA ARG A 199 8.24 -9.78 27.66
C ARG A 199 9.04 -8.77 26.83
N ARG A 200 10.01 -9.26 26.06
CA ARG A 200 10.82 -8.47 25.14
C ARG A 200 10.69 -9.02 23.72
N VAL A 201 10.42 -8.13 22.78
CA VAL A 201 10.52 -8.41 21.34
C VAL A 201 11.71 -7.64 20.78
N VAL A 202 12.61 -8.31 20.06
CA VAL A 202 13.74 -7.67 19.40
C VAL A 202 13.55 -7.77 17.91
N MET A 203 13.30 -6.65 17.24
CA MET A 203 13.15 -6.61 15.79
C MET A 203 14.48 -6.30 15.13
N VAL A 204 14.99 -7.23 14.30
CA VAL A 204 16.28 -7.09 13.61
C VAL A 204 16.20 -7.52 12.16
N GLY A 205 16.75 -6.72 11.26
CA GLY A 205 16.70 -7.00 9.82
C GLY A 205 15.30 -6.95 9.21
N TYR A 206 14.29 -6.57 9.99
CA TYR A 206 12.90 -6.45 9.58
C TYR A 206 12.50 -4.98 9.42
N SER A 207 11.87 -4.62 8.29
CA SER A 207 11.56 -3.22 7.96
C SER A 207 10.17 -2.76 8.40
N GLY A 208 9.31 -3.69 8.84
CA GLY A 208 7.92 -3.37 9.19
C GLY A 208 7.05 -3.02 7.99
N SER A 209 7.33 -3.60 6.83
CA SER A 209 6.68 -3.27 5.54
C SER A 209 5.55 -4.23 5.14
N ASP A 210 5.22 -5.19 6.00
CA ASP A 210 4.22 -6.23 5.74
C ASP A 210 2.81 -5.69 6.05
N PHE A 211 2.46 -4.67 5.27
CA PHE A 211 1.29 -3.83 5.48
C PHE A 211 -0.05 -4.55 5.33
N PHE A 212 -0.12 -5.55 4.43
CA PHE A 212 -1.41 -6.17 4.09
C PHE A 212 -1.82 -7.31 5.02
N ASP A 213 -0.90 -7.83 5.82
CA ASP A 213 -1.11 -9.02 6.64
C ASP A 213 -0.68 -8.81 8.10
N VAL A 214 0.60 -8.53 8.36
CA VAL A 214 1.13 -8.27 9.71
C VAL A 214 0.45 -7.05 10.32
N ASP A 215 0.46 -5.92 9.61
CA ASP A 215 -0.11 -4.69 10.13
C ASP A 215 -1.60 -4.84 10.42
N VAL A 216 -2.34 -5.53 9.54
CA VAL A 216 -3.77 -5.82 9.74
C VAL A 216 -4.00 -6.72 10.95
N ALA A 217 -3.22 -7.80 11.09
CA ALA A 217 -3.34 -8.73 12.20
C ALA A 217 -3.08 -8.06 13.55
N VAL A 218 -2.08 -7.17 13.62
CA VAL A 218 -1.78 -6.36 14.81
C VAL A 218 -2.76 -5.20 14.97
N ALA A 219 -3.30 -4.65 13.87
CA ALA A 219 -4.36 -3.64 13.88
C ALA A 219 -5.61 -4.11 14.63
N ASP A 220 -5.97 -5.38 14.42
CA ASP A 220 -7.16 -6.01 14.98
C ASP A 220 -7.02 -6.45 16.45
N LEU A 221 -5.84 -6.30 17.05
CA LEU A 221 -5.64 -6.62 18.45
C LEU A 221 -6.39 -5.62 19.35
N PRO A 222 -7.14 -6.10 20.37
CA PRO A 222 -7.75 -5.22 21.35
C PRO A 222 -6.71 -4.33 22.04
N PRO A 223 -7.06 -3.07 22.40
CA PRO A 223 -6.21 -2.23 23.23
C PRO A 223 -5.81 -2.96 24.52
N GLY A 224 -4.56 -2.80 24.94
CA GLY A 224 -3.97 -3.44 26.12
C GLY A 224 -3.62 -4.93 25.99
N SER A 225 -3.92 -5.57 24.85
CA SER A 225 -3.65 -7.00 24.70
C SER A 225 -2.16 -7.39 24.63
N LEU A 226 -1.26 -6.41 24.54
CA LEU A 226 0.19 -6.55 24.61
C LEU A 226 0.79 -5.78 25.80
N ASP A 227 0.01 -5.51 26.85
CA ASP A 227 0.49 -4.80 28.04
C ASP A 227 1.71 -5.48 28.68
N GLY A 228 2.71 -4.67 29.03
CA GLY A 228 3.97 -5.13 29.59
C GLY A 228 4.95 -5.73 28.58
N LEU A 229 4.61 -5.75 27.29
CA LEU A 229 5.53 -6.10 26.22
C LEU A 229 6.38 -4.88 25.83
N THR A 230 7.70 -5.05 25.79
CA THR A 230 8.60 -4.03 25.22
C THR A 230 9.18 -4.53 23.90
N VAL A 231 9.04 -3.72 22.86
CA VAL A 231 9.56 -3.96 21.51
C VAL A 231 10.78 -3.06 21.31
N HIS A 232 11.94 -3.68 21.13
CA HIS A 232 13.17 -3.01 20.73
C HIS A 232 13.34 -3.14 19.21
N TRP A 233 13.05 -2.06 18.49
CA TRP A 233 13.15 -1.99 17.05
C TRP A 233 14.55 -1.52 16.62
N VAL A 234 15.34 -2.43 16.07
CA VAL A 234 16.71 -2.13 15.65
C VAL A 234 16.71 -1.67 14.20
N ASN A 235 16.80 -0.36 13.99
CA ASN A 235 17.06 0.21 12.67
C ASN A 235 18.56 0.08 12.35
N HIS A 236 18.90 -0.82 11.44
CA HIS A 236 20.28 -1.03 11.03
C HIS A 236 20.83 0.23 10.36
N SER A 237 21.86 0.83 10.94
CA SER A 237 22.59 1.95 10.34
C SER A 237 24.07 1.89 10.73
N SER A 238 24.92 2.53 9.93
CA SER A 238 26.36 2.65 10.21
C SER A 238 26.69 3.80 11.18
N CYS A 239 25.68 4.53 11.65
CA CYS A 239 25.85 5.63 12.61
C CYS A 239 26.19 5.12 14.02
N ALA A 240 26.61 6.04 14.89
CA ALA A 240 26.69 5.79 16.32
C ALA A 240 25.32 5.46 16.92
N TRP A 241 25.31 4.64 17.98
CA TRP A 241 24.09 4.23 18.64
C TRP A 241 23.32 5.41 19.22
N HIS A 242 22.06 5.56 18.80
CA HIS A 242 21.14 6.57 19.32
C HIS A 242 19.70 6.05 19.34
N ARG A 243 18.81 6.78 20.03
CA ARG A 243 17.38 6.51 20.13
C ARG A 243 16.61 7.53 19.30
N PRO A 244 16.26 7.24 18.03
CA PRO A 244 15.42 8.15 17.27
C PRO A 244 14.03 8.19 17.89
N THR A 245 13.36 9.34 17.79
CA THR A 245 11.97 9.54 18.18
C THR A 245 11.11 9.76 16.94
N PRO A 246 10.94 8.72 16.09
CA PRO A 246 10.21 8.85 14.83
C PRO A 246 8.78 9.32 15.03
N ARG A 247 8.33 10.20 14.13
CA ARG A 247 6.96 10.71 14.07
C ARG A 247 6.07 9.78 13.25
N PRO A 248 4.74 9.80 13.46
CA PRO A 248 3.81 9.00 12.67
C PRO A 248 4.00 9.25 11.18
N SER A 249 4.12 8.18 10.39
CA SER A 249 4.09 8.28 8.93
C SER A 249 2.78 8.94 8.51
N THR A 250 2.90 10.01 7.73
CA THR A 250 1.83 10.35 6.80
C THR A 250 2.39 10.04 5.42
N ALA A 251 2.08 8.86 4.88
CA ALA A 251 2.39 8.51 3.50
C ALA A 251 1.60 9.45 2.57
N VAL A 252 2.17 10.61 2.31
CA VAL A 252 1.57 11.65 1.48
C VAL A 252 2.54 11.94 0.34
N PHE A 253 2.02 12.13 -0.87
CA PHE A 253 2.81 12.71 -1.95
C PHE A 253 3.38 14.06 -1.45
N ASP A 254 4.69 14.27 -1.62
CA ASP A 254 5.44 15.36 -0.96
C ASP A 254 5.69 15.12 0.54
N VAL A 255 6.29 13.98 0.90
CA VAL A 255 7.08 13.96 2.14
C VAL A 255 8.21 14.98 1.94
N GLU A 256 8.06 16.17 2.53
CA GLU A 256 9.12 17.18 2.52
C GLU A 256 10.41 16.55 3.04
N TYR A 257 11.53 16.97 2.43
CA TYR A 257 12.86 16.52 2.81
C TYR A 257 13.07 16.64 4.33
N GLY A 258 13.46 15.54 4.96
CA GLY A 258 14.06 15.57 6.29
C GLY A 258 13.12 16.02 7.40
N ASP A 259 12.11 15.22 7.72
CA ASP A 259 11.60 15.24 9.10
C ASP A 259 12.79 14.87 10.02
N PRO A 260 13.31 15.81 10.84
CA PRO A 260 14.48 15.56 11.68
C PRO A 260 14.23 14.48 12.73
N ASP A 261 12.98 14.05 12.90
CA ASP A 261 12.61 13.03 13.86
C ASP A 261 12.52 11.62 13.23
N GLY A 262 12.47 11.50 11.90
CA GLY A 262 12.31 10.21 11.19
C GLY A 262 10.86 9.71 11.12
N VAL A 263 10.59 8.67 10.32
CA VAL A 263 9.22 8.17 10.04
C VAL A 263 8.95 6.82 10.69
N LEU A 264 7.87 6.72 11.46
CA LEU A 264 7.40 5.49 12.10
C LEU A 264 6.80 4.52 11.08
N PRO A 265 7.21 3.24 11.07
CA PRO A 265 6.42 2.18 10.46
C PRO A 265 5.02 2.13 11.10
N SER A 266 3.98 1.91 10.29
CA SER A 266 2.59 1.77 10.74
C SER A 266 2.42 0.71 11.82
N LEU A 267 3.13 -0.42 11.68
CA LEU A 267 3.21 -1.50 12.65
C LEU A 267 3.53 -1.01 14.08
N ALA A 268 4.46 -0.06 14.22
CA ALA A 268 4.83 0.46 15.53
C ALA A 268 3.67 1.21 16.21
N GLY A 269 2.87 1.94 15.43
CA GLY A 269 1.64 2.57 15.93
C GLY A 269 0.60 1.53 16.36
N HIS A 270 0.46 0.45 15.61
CA HIS A 270 -0.46 -0.65 15.94
C HIS A 270 -0.04 -1.40 17.21
N LEU A 271 1.25 -1.68 17.38
CA LEU A 271 1.80 -2.30 18.59
C LEU A 271 1.56 -1.41 19.82
N ARG A 272 1.80 -0.10 19.71
CA ARG A 272 1.54 0.87 20.80
C ARG A 272 0.06 0.93 21.17
N ARG A 273 -0.83 0.99 20.18
CA ARG A 273 -2.29 0.95 20.42
C ARG A 273 -2.70 -0.34 21.14
N ALA A 274 -2.05 -1.46 20.83
CA ALA A 274 -2.30 -2.74 21.49
C ALA A 274 -1.69 -2.84 22.91
N GLY A 275 -0.97 -1.82 23.41
CA GLY A 275 -0.42 -1.77 24.77
C GLY A 275 1.09 -1.99 24.88
N ALA A 276 1.78 -2.28 23.78
CA ALA A 276 3.23 -2.49 23.82
C ALA A 276 4.02 -1.17 23.90
N THR A 277 5.10 -1.17 24.67
CA THR A 277 6.11 -0.10 24.60
C THR A 277 7.02 -0.35 23.41
N VAL A 278 7.11 0.60 22.47
CA VAL A 278 7.97 0.46 21.28
C VAL A 278 9.10 1.48 21.32
N GLU A 279 10.32 0.96 21.45
CA GLU A 279 11.58 1.71 21.47
C GLU A 279 12.33 1.50 20.17
N PHE A 280 12.87 2.58 19.61
CA PHE A 280 13.74 2.50 18.44
C PHE A 280 15.18 2.65 18.84
N LEU A 281 16.03 1.78 18.29
CA LEU A 281 17.46 1.81 18.46
C LEU A 281 18.09 1.86 17.07
N CYS A 282 18.95 2.84 16.82
CA CYS A 282 19.64 2.97 15.54
C CYS A 282 21.12 2.65 15.72
N GLY A 283 21.65 1.72 14.92
CA GLY A 283 23.07 1.33 14.96
C GLY A 283 23.35 -0.02 14.29
N PRO A 284 24.60 -0.51 14.34
CA PRO A 284 24.98 -1.76 13.68
C PRO A 284 24.37 -2.99 14.39
N THR A 285 23.44 -3.67 13.73
CA THR A 285 22.70 -4.83 14.27
C THR A 285 23.61 -5.88 14.90
N THR A 286 24.73 -6.25 14.26
CA THR A 286 25.62 -7.30 14.77
C THR A 286 26.28 -6.91 16.09
N THR A 287 26.50 -5.62 16.37
CA THR A 287 27.05 -5.18 17.66
C THR A 287 26.08 -5.40 18.81
N LEU A 288 24.76 -5.20 18.58
CA LEU A 288 23.74 -5.56 19.57
C LEU A 288 23.70 -7.07 19.79
N LEU A 289 23.67 -7.84 18.71
CA LEU A 289 23.60 -9.30 18.80
C LEU A 289 24.84 -9.91 19.47
N ASP A 290 26.04 -9.37 19.20
CA ASP A 290 27.28 -9.79 19.87
C ASP A 290 27.26 -9.45 21.37
N GLY A 291 26.74 -8.28 21.74
CA GLY A 291 26.52 -7.92 23.14
C GLY A 291 25.57 -8.88 23.86
N LEU A 292 24.46 -9.26 23.21
CA LEU A 292 23.54 -10.27 23.73
C LEU A 292 24.19 -11.66 23.82
N ALA A 293 24.97 -12.04 22.81
CA ALA A 293 25.70 -13.31 22.80
C ALA A 293 26.64 -13.41 23.99
N GLY A 294 27.38 -12.33 24.30
CA GLY A 294 28.25 -12.26 25.48
C GLY A 294 27.49 -12.40 26.80
N ARG A 295 26.27 -11.86 26.90
CA ARG A 295 25.43 -11.98 28.11
C ARG A 295 24.80 -13.35 28.28
N TRP A 296 24.47 -14.03 27.18
CA TRP A 296 23.83 -15.34 27.19
C TRP A 296 24.80 -16.52 27.04
N GLY A 297 26.10 -16.25 26.90
CA GLY A 297 27.13 -17.29 26.73
C GLY A 297 27.08 -17.97 25.36
N PHE A 298 26.62 -17.26 24.32
CA PHE A 298 26.62 -17.76 22.94
C PHE A 298 27.92 -17.40 22.21
N ASP A 299 28.14 -17.99 21.04
CA ASP A 299 29.27 -17.64 20.19
C ASP A 299 29.17 -16.17 19.73
N ARG A 300 30.32 -15.54 19.52
CA ARG A 300 30.38 -14.15 19.04
C ARG A 300 29.70 -13.97 17.68
N VAL A 301 29.12 -12.79 17.49
CA VAL A 301 28.48 -12.37 16.24
C VAL A 301 29.35 -11.32 15.56
N PRO A 302 30.30 -11.74 14.69
CA PRO A 302 31.19 -10.79 14.04
C PRO A 302 30.42 -9.84 13.11
N PRO A 303 31.01 -8.67 12.78
CA PRO A 303 30.50 -7.80 11.72
C PRO A 303 30.25 -8.60 10.42
N PRO A 304 29.17 -8.30 9.68
CA PRO A 304 28.81 -9.10 8.53
C PRO A 304 29.82 -8.86 7.40
N VAL A 305 30.36 -9.96 6.85
CA VAL A 305 31.10 -9.90 5.58
C VAL A 305 30.06 -9.82 4.46
N LEU A 306 29.92 -8.63 3.86
CA LEU A 306 28.99 -8.40 2.75
C LEU A 306 29.62 -8.87 1.44
N ARG A 307 28.89 -9.69 0.69
CA ARG A 307 29.23 -10.08 -0.68
C ARG A 307 28.01 -9.83 -1.57
N PRO A 308 28.20 -9.62 -2.89
CA PRO A 308 27.09 -9.59 -3.82
C PRO A 308 26.27 -10.88 -3.70
N PRO A 309 24.93 -10.80 -3.79
CA PRO A 309 24.11 -11.99 -3.79
C PRO A 309 24.41 -12.84 -5.03
N PRO A 310 24.20 -14.18 -4.96
CA PRO A 310 24.39 -15.04 -6.11
C PRO A 310 23.61 -14.55 -7.33
N ALA A 311 24.23 -14.64 -8.50
CA ALA A 311 23.50 -14.42 -9.75
C ALA A 311 22.50 -15.57 -9.94
N VAL A 312 21.31 -15.23 -10.39
CA VAL A 312 20.28 -16.18 -10.77
C VAL A 312 19.99 -15.94 -12.23
N ASP A 313 20.07 -16.98 -13.04
CA ASP A 313 19.73 -16.92 -14.45
C ASP A 313 18.29 -17.41 -14.64
N VAL A 314 17.45 -16.56 -15.21
CA VAL A 314 16.03 -16.84 -15.45
C VAL A 314 15.76 -16.60 -16.92
N ALA A 315 15.51 -17.69 -17.65
CA ALA A 315 15.29 -17.65 -19.09
C ALA A 315 13.85 -17.20 -19.39
N VAL A 316 13.67 -15.89 -19.63
CA VAL A 316 12.39 -15.32 -20.07
C VAL A 316 12.58 -14.66 -21.43
N ASP A 317 11.85 -15.15 -22.44
CA ASP A 317 11.85 -14.58 -23.79
C ASP A 317 11.26 -13.15 -23.84
N ASP A 318 11.57 -12.42 -24.91
CA ASP A 318 11.15 -11.02 -25.09
C ASP A 318 9.64 -10.83 -25.12
N ARG A 319 8.89 -11.84 -25.61
CA ARG A 319 7.43 -11.80 -25.70
C ARG A 319 6.82 -11.85 -24.30
N ARG A 320 7.29 -12.76 -23.45
CA ARG A 320 6.91 -12.86 -22.03
C ARG A 320 7.33 -11.63 -21.23
N ARG A 321 8.53 -11.09 -21.47
CA ARG A 321 9.00 -9.83 -20.85
C ARG A 321 8.08 -8.66 -21.20
N THR A 322 7.67 -8.55 -22.46
CA THR A 322 6.76 -7.50 -22.92
C THR A 322 5.39 -7.60 -22.25
N ALA A 323 4.81 -8.80 -22.20
CA ALA A 323 3.54 -9.04 -21.54
C ALA A 323 3.60 -8.82 -20.01
N ALA A 324 4.68 -9.22 -19.34
CA ALA A 324 4.89 -8.94 -17.91
C ALA A 324 5.04 -7.43 -17.65
N THR A 325 5.79 -6.72 -18.50
CA THR A 325 5.95 -5.25 -18.43
C THR A 325 4.61 -4.54 -18.58
N PHE A 326 3.79 -4.98 -19.54
CA PHE A 326 2.45 -4.47 -19.74
C PHE A 326 1.56 -4.67 -18.50
N ARG A 327 1.54 -5.89 -17.94
CA ARG A 327 0.76 -6.21 -16.73
C ARG A 327 1.21 -5.39 -15.53
N TYR A 328 2.52 -5.25 -15.34
CA TYR A 328 3.07 -4.46 -14.26
C TYR A 328 2.68 -2.98 -14.37
N PHE A 329 2.90 -2.34 -15.53
CA PHE A 329 2.50 -0.95 -15.74
C PHE A 329 0.99 -0.73 -15.56
N ARG A 330 0.18 -1.70 -15.96
CA ARG A 330 -1.27 -1.69 -15.72
C ARG A 330 -1.59 -1.79 -14.22
N ALA A 331 -0.93 -2.67 -13.48
CA ALA A 331 -1.12 -2.85 -12.04
C ALA A 331 -0.73 -1.62 -11.22
N VAL A 332 0.37 -0.94 -11.59
CA VAL A 332 0.81 0.29 -10.91
C VAL A 332 0.10 1.55 -11.41
N GLY A 333 -0.58 1.49 -12.56
CA GLY A 333 -1.38 2.59 -13.10
C GLY A 333 -0.60 3.63 -13.92
N LEU A 334 0.42 3.20 -14.68
CA LEU A 334 1.20 4.06 -15.57
C LEU A 334 0.56 4.12 -16.97
N VAL A 335 -0.51 4.91 -17.11
CA VAL A 335 -1.34 5.00 -18.33
C VAL A 335 -0.53 5.25 -19.63
N PRO A 336 0.47 6.15 -19.68
CA PRO A 336 1.23 6.39 -20.91
C PRO A 336 1.97 5.13 -21.38
N GLU A 337 2.60 4.41 -20.46
CA GLU A 337 3.34 3.19 -20.77
C GLU A 337 2.43 2.03 -21.15
N VAL A 338 1.28 1.91 -20.49
CA VAL A 338 0.24 0.93 -20.89
C VAL A 338 -0.24 1.20 -22.31
N ARG A 339 -0.51 2.47 -22.67
CA ARG A 339 -0.92 2.85 -24.02
C ARG A 339 0.14 2.49 -25.05
N ARG A 340 1.41 2.79 -24.76
CA ARG A 340 2.54 2.48 -25.64
C ARG A 340 2.65 0.98 -25.88
N LEU A 341 2.66 0.17 -24.83
CA LEU A 341 2.76 -1.28 -24.94
C LEU A 341 1.52 -1.91 -25.57
N LEU A 342 0.33 -1.38 -25.34
CA LEU A 342 -0.90 -1.91 -25.96
C LEU A 342 -0.84 -1.84 -27.50
N ALA A 343 -0.15 -0.82 -28.06
CA ALA A 343 0.05 -0.70 -29.50
C ALA A 343 1.03 -1.74 -30.07
N GLU A 344 1.83 -2.38 -29.21
CA GLU A 344 2.75 -3.47 -29.56
C GLU A 344 2.07 -4.85 -29.50
N GLU A 345 0.75 -4.89 -29.23
CA GLU A 345 -0.06 -6.13 -29.11
C GLU A 345 0.56 -7.18 -28.17
N PRO A 346 0.65 -6.87 -26.85
CA PRO A 346 1.33 -7.73 -25.90
C PRO A 346 0.59 -9.06 -25.79
N ASP A 347 1.35 -10.14 -25.61
CA ASP A 347 0.83 -11.49 -25.50
C ASP A 347 0.13 -11.73 -24.14
N VAL A 348 -1.09 -11.22 -24.04
CA VAL A 348 -1.95 -11.35 -22.88
C VAL A 348 -3.34 -11.79 -23.32
N ALA A 349 -4.14 -12.25 -22.36
CA ALA A 349 -5.49 -12.75 -22.64
C ALA A 349 -6.39 -11.66 -23.26
N ALA A 350 -7.30 -12.07 -24.14
CA ALA A 350 -8.14 -11.12 -24.89
C ALA A 350 -9.05 -10.28 -23.98
N ASP A 351 -9.53 -10.86 -22.88
CA ASP A 351 -10.31 -10.17 -21.85
C ASP A 351 -9.48 -9.09 -21.14
N GLU A 352 -8.19 -9.35 -20.90
CA GLU A 352 -7.25 -8.37 -20.35
C GLU A 352 -7.04 -7.18 -21.31
N LEU A 353 -6.94 -7.43 -22.62
CA LEU A 353 -6.87 -6.36 -23.63
C LEU A 353 -8.15 -5.54 -23.69
N VAL A 354 -9.32 -6.19 -23.60
CA VAL A 354 -10.64 -5.54 -23.52
C VAL A 354 -10.71 -4.63 -22.30
N LEU A 355 -10.37 -5.14 -21.11
CA LEU A 355 -10.35 -4.34 -19.88
C LEU A 355 -9.38 -3.17 -19.96
N THR A 356 -8.19 -3.38 -20.53
CA THR A 356 -7.20 -2.31 -20.67
C THR A 356 -7.69 -1.20 -21.59
N ARG A 357 -8.30 -1.53 -22.74
CA ARG A 357 -8.91 -0.54 -23.63
C ARG A 357 -10.01 0.26 -22.92
N SER A 358 -10.82 -0.42 -22.11
CA SER A 358 -11.84 0.23 -21.27
C SER A 358 -11.21 1.22 -20.29
N ASP A 359 -10.15 0.82 -19.60
CA ASP A 359 -9.45 1.66 -18.62
C ASP A 359 -8.78 2.87 -19.30
N LEU A 360 -8.13 2.69 -20.45
CA LEU A 360 -7.53 3.80 -21.21
C LEU A 360 -8.57 4.84 -21.64
N MET A 361 -9.70 4.42 -22.23
CA MET A 361 -10.77 5.35 -22.60
C MET A 361 -11.36 6.06 -21.39
N TRP A 362 -11.42 5.38 -20.24
CA TRP A 362 -11.87 5.97 -18.99
C TRP A 362 -10.90 7.07 -18.52
N GLU A 363 -9.58 6.81 -18.52
CA GLU A 363 -8.57 7.78 -18.12
C GLU A 363 -8.41 8.95 -19.10
N GLU A 364 -8.74 8.74 -20.37
CA GLU A 364 -8.84 9.80 -21.39
C GLU A 364 -10.11 10.66 -21.22
N GLY A 365 -11.04 10.26 -20.35
CA GLY A 365 -12.31 10.97 -20.15
C GLY A 365 -13.31 10.77 -21.30
N ARG A 366 -13.15 9.72 -22.11
CA ARG A 366 -13.97 9.39 -23.29
C ARG A 366 -15.21 8.55 -22.93
N TYR A 367 -15.97 9.01 -21.95
CA TYR A 367 -17.05 8.22 -21.34
C TYR A 367 -18.22 7.86 -22.29
N THR A 368 -18.54 8.72 -23.27
CA THR A 368 -19.57 8.41 -24.28
C THR A 368 -19.10 7.32 -25.22
N ASP A 369 -17.85 7.41 -25.67
CA ASP A 369 -17.24 6.41 -26.56
C ASP A 369 -17.12 5.08 -25.83
N LEU A 370 -16.62 5.11 -24.59
CA LEU A 370 -16.51 3.94 -23.73
C LEU A 370 -17.86 3.24 -23.53
N ARG A 371 -18.93 4.00 -23.27
CA ARG A 371 -20.28 3.44 -23.13
C ARG A 371 -20.78 2.82 -24.44
N ARG A 372 -20.53 3.47 -25.58
CA ARG A 372 -20.90 2.94 -26.91
C ARG A 372 -20.16 1.64 -27.18
N TRP A 373 -18.86 1.61 -26.89
CA TRP A 373 -18.00 0.45 -27.05
C TRP A 373 -18.44 -0.71 -26.15
N TRP A 374 -18.72 -0.48 -24.86
CA TRP A 374 -19.24 -1.52 -23.95
C TRP A 374 -20.58 -2.08 -24.40
N ARG A 375 -21.45 -1.28 -25.03
CA ARG A 375 -22.72 -1.79 -25.59
C ARG A 375 -22.51 -2.82 -26.71
N GLN A 376 -21.40 -2.74 -27.43
CA GLN A 376 -21.03 -3.66 -28.50
C GLN A 376 -20.31 -4.92 -27.97
N GLN A 377 -19.82 -4.91 -26.74
CA GLN A 377 -19.21 -6.08 -26.11
C GLN A 377 -20.26 -7.12 -25.68
N PRO A 378 -19.88 -8.41 -25.60
CA PRO A 378 -20.75 -9.45 -25.04
C PRO A 378 -21.28 -9.09 -23.63
N PRO A 379 -22.50 -9.52 -23.26
CA PRO A 379 -23.02 -9.36 -21.91
C PRO A 379 -22.04 -9.90 -20.86
N SER A 380 -21.69 -9.05 -19.88
CA SER A 380 -20.83 -9.41 -18.76
C SER A 380 -21.11 -8.49 -17.56
N LEU A 381 -20.69 -8.92 -16.38
CA LEU A 381 -20.81 -8.13 -15.14
C LEU A 381 -20.10 -6.77 -15.29
N ARG A 382 -18.89 -6.81 -15.86
CA ARG A 382 -18.07 -5.63 -16.14
C ARG A 382 -18.74 -4.69 -17.13
N ARG A 383 -19.37 -5.20 -18.19
CA ARG A 383 -20.14 -4.38 -19.13
C ARG A 383 -21.25 -3.63 -18.43
N THR A 384 -22.04 -4.33 -17.62
CA THR A 384 -23.15 -3.76 -16.86
C THR A 384 -22.68 -2.64 -15.94
N GLU A 385 -21.66 -2.92 -15.12
CA GLU A 385 -21.08 -1.94 -14.20
C GLU A 385 -20.53 -0.73 -14.96
N ARG A 386 -19.70 -0.93 -15.99
CA ARG A 386 -19.07 0.17 -16.73
C ARG A 386 -20.07 1.05 -17.48
N ILE A 387 -21.19 0.52 -17.97
CA ILE A 387 -22.27 1.35 -18.53
C ILE A 387 -22.88 2.24 -17.44
N GLY A 388 -23.14 1.71 -16.24
CA GLY A 388 -23.62 2.49 -15.11
C GLY A 388 -22.60 3.53 -14.64
N ALA A 389 -21.33 3.14 -14.50
CA ALA A 389 -20.23 4.00 -14.08
C ALA A 389 -19.98 5.16 -15.07
N THR A 390 -20.06 4.90 -16.39
CA THR A 390 -19.94 5.98 -17.40
C THR A 390 -21.10 6.98 -17.30
N LEU A 391 -22.33 6.53 -17.07
CA LEU A 391 -23.46 7.44 -16.81
C LEU A 391 -23.23 8.27 -15.54
N TRP A 392 -22.72 7.65 -14.49
CA TRP A 392 -22.40 8.29 -13.22
C TRP A 392 -21.36 9.42 -13.37
N VAL A 393 -20.20 9.14 -13.96
CA VAL A 393 -19.12 10.14 -14.12
C VAL A 393 -19.49 11.25 -15.10
N GLN A 394 -20.41 11.00 -16.02
CA GLN A 394 -20.99 12.03 -16.88
C GLN A 394 -21.98 12.95 -16.14
N GLY A 395 -22.29 12.67 -14.86
CA GLY A 395 -23.25 13.38 -14.05
C GLY A 395 -24.71 13.05 -14.39
N ARG A 396 -24.97 11.97 -15.14
CA ARG A 396 -26.31 11.45 -15.47
C ARG A 396 -26.78 10.50 -14.36
N LEU A 397 -26.95 11.05 -13.16
CA LEU A 397 -27.10 10.27 -11.92
C LEU A 397 -28.39 9.43 -11.88
N LEU A 398 -29.54 9.98 -12.29
CA LEU A 398 -30.80 9.23 -12.32
C LEU A 398 -30.76 8.03 -13.30
N PRO A 399 -30.31 8.19 -14.57
CA PRO A 399 -30.08 7.06 -15.45
C PRO A 399 -29.09 6.02 -14.91
N ALA A 400 -28.00 6.47 -14.28
CA ALA A 400 -27.00 5.57 -13.68
C ALA A 400 -27.63 4.73 -12.56
N TYR A 401 -28.37 5.37 -11.66
CA TYR A 401 -29.09 4.72 -10.57
C TYR A 401 -30.10 3.70 -11.10
N ALA A 402 -31.00 4.11 -12.00
CA ALA A 402 -32.01 3.21 -12.56
C ALA A 402 -31.40 1.98 -13.27
N TRP A 403 -30.32 2.17 -14.03
CA TRP A 403 -29.57 1.09 -14.68
C TRP A 403 -29.00 0.11 -13.65
N LEU A 404 -28.22 0.63 -12.68
CA LEU A 404 -27.54 -0.21 -11.70
C LEU A 404 -28.54 -0.93 -10.78
N THR A 405 -29.60 -0.26 -10.32
CA THR A 405 -30.64 -0.88 -9.50
C THR A 405 -31.37 -2.00 -10.26
N TRP A 406 -31.69 -1.81 -11.54
CA TRP A 406 -32.36 -2.84 -12.36
C TRP A 406 -31.52 -4.11 -12.46
N HIS A 407 -30.21 -3.94 -12.67
CA HIS A 407 -29.26 -5.04 -12.79
C HIS A 407 -28.93 -5.68 -11.44
N ARG A 408 -28.73 -4.88 -10.37
CA ARG A 408 -28.46 -5.39 -9.02
C ARG A 408 -29.58 -6.31 -8.53
N ARG A 409 -30.84 -5.95 -8.79
CA ARG A 409 -32.01 -6.78 -8.44
C ARG A 409 -32.11 -8.08 -9.23
N ARG A 410 -31.33 -8.23 -10.29
CA ARG A 410 -31.27 -9.42 -11.16
C ARG A 410 -29.93 -10.15 -11.06
N ALA A 411 -29.03 -9.70 -10.19
CA ALA A 411 -27.74 -10.33 -9.97
C ALA A 411 -27.95 -11.78 -9.50
N SER A 412 -27.26 -12.72 -10.13
CA SER A 412 -27.43 -14.16 -9.87
C SER A 412 -26.41 -14.70 -8.85
N ASN A 413 -25.34 -13.95 -8.57
CA ASN A 413 -24.27 -14.35 -7.68
C ASN A 413 -23.73 -13.16 -6.85
N ASP A 414 -23.00 -13.48 -5.78
CA ASP A 414 -22.48 -12.48 -4.82
C ASP A 414 -21.46 -11.52 -5.46
N ALA A 415 -20.60 -12.01 -6.34
CA ALA A 415 -19.58 -11.18 -7.01
C ALA A 415 -20.23 -10.13 -7.94
N GLU A 416 -21.26 -10.51 -8.69
CA GLU A 416 -22.08 -9.60 -9.50
C GLU A 416 -22.79 -8.56 -8.63
N LEU A 417 -23.43 -9.04 -7.56
CA LEU A 417 -24.14 -8.17 -6.62
C LEU A 417 -23.19 -7.12 -6.05
N ARG A 418 -22.01 -7.51 -5.58
CA ARG A 418 -21.00 -6.63 -4.97
C ARG A 418 -20.48 -5.56 -5.92
N LEU A 419 -20.06 -5.94 -7.12
CA LEU A 419 -19.52 -5.01 -8.09
C LEU A 419 -20.56 -3.94 -8.48
N ILE A 420 -21.80 -4.34 -8.74
CA ILE A 420 -22.87 -3.42 -9.13
C ILE A 420 -23.33 -2.58 -7.92
N ALA A 421 -23.46 -3.19 -6.74
CA ALA A 421 -23.81 -2.53 -5.49
C ALA A 421 -22.84 -1.40 -5.14
N GLU A 422 -21.53 -1.64 -5.27
CA GLU A 422 -20.49 -0.65 -5.00
C GLU A 422 -20.68 0.60 -5.88
N THR A 423 -20.88 0.41 -7.18
CA THR A 423 -21.04 1.52 -8.11
C THR A 423 -22.39 2.23 -7.91
N GLU A 424 -23.48 1.49 -7.64
CA GLU A 424 -24.79 2.06 -7.30
C GLU A 424 -24.70 2.94 -6.05
N ALA A 425 -24.02 2.47 -5.01
CA ALA A 425 -23.80 3.21 -3.78
C ALA A 425 -23.02 4.52 -4.01
N ARG A 426 -22.03 4.53 -4.92
CA ARG A 426 -21.33 5.78 -5.30
C ARG A 426 -22.22 6.74 -6.08
N VAL A 427 -23.14 6.24 -6.89
CA VAL A 427 -24.17 7.08 -7.55
C VAL A 427 -25.05 7.74 -6.49
N ILE A 428 -25.54 6.97 -5.53
CA ILE A 428 -26.38 7.45 -4.43
C ILE A 428 -25.63 8.48 -3.56
N GLU A 429 -24.36 8.21 -3.21
CA GLU A 429 -23.47 9.14 -2.53
C GLU A 429 -23.41 10.48 -3.28
N HIS A 430 -23.22 10.45 -4.60
CA HIS A 430 -23.14 11.66 -5.42
C HIS A 430 -24.50 12.38 -5.51
N MET A 431 -25.61 11.66 -5.64
CA MET A 431 -26.95 12.25 -5.67
C MET A 431 -27.25 13.08 -4.40
N ARG A 432 -26.73 12.69 -3.24
CA ARG A 432 -26.88 13.44 -1.99
C ARG A 432 -26.16 14.80 -2.02
N LEU A 433 -25.00 14.85 -2.67
CA LEU A 433 -24.17 16.07 -2.72
C LEU A 433 -24.74 17.09 -3.70
N VAL A 434 -25.44 16.61 -4.73
CA VAL A 434 -26.01 17.39 -5.82
C VAL A 434 -27.35 18.02 -5.39
N PRO A 435 -27.50 19.36 -5.38
CA PRO A 435 -28.69 20.03 -4.83
C PRO A 435 -30.04 19.56 -5.40
N ASP A 436 -30.12 19.39 -6.72
CA ASP A 436 -31.33 18.98 -7.46
C ASP A 436 -31.78 17.53 -7.18
N LEU A 437 -30.87 16.68 -6.70
CA LEU A 437 -31.14 15.27 -6.42
C LEU A 437 -31.02 14.90 -4.94
N ARG A 438 -30.69 15.87 -4.08
CA ARG A 438 -30.44 15.65 -2.65
C ARG A 438 -31.65 15.07 -1.92
N TRP A 439 -32.86 15.51 -2.28
CA TRP A 439 -34.10 15.06 -1.68
C TRP A 439 -34.31 13.54 -1.89
N LEU A 440 -33.88 13.01 -3.03
CA LEU A 440 -33.93 11.58 -3.35
C LEU A 440 -32.69 10.83 -2.86
N GLY A 441 -31.51 11.43 -2.98
CA GLY A 441 -30.25 10.79 -2.55
C GLY A 441 -30.19 10.51 -1.05
N ARG A 442 -30.81 11.35 -0.20
CA ARG A 442 -30.86 11.14 1.26
C ARG A 442 -31.57 9.84 1.69
N PRO A 443 -32.85 9.59 1.31
CA PRO A 443 -33.51 8.34 1.65
C PRO A 443 -32.83 7.13 1.01
N LEU A 444 -32.36 7.24 -0.24
CA LEU A 444 -31.61 6.15 -0.89
C LEU A 444 -30.30 5.81 -0.19
N ALA A 445 -29.58 6.80 0.35
CA ALA A 445 -28.33 6.55 1.09
C ALA A 445 -28.58 5.77 2.39
N ARG A 446 -29.69 6.04 3.08
CA ARG A 446 -30.10 5.27 4.26
C ARG A 446 -30.42 3.83 3.90
N ASP A 447 -31.12 3.63 2.79
CA ASP A 447 -31.44 2.30 2.31
C ASP A 447 -30.18 1.53 1.88
N ALA A 448 -29.29 2.19 1.12
CA ALA A 448 -28.02 1.64 0.67
C ALA A 448 -27.12 1.19 1.81
N ALA A 449 -27.05 1.95 2.90
CA ALA A 449 -26.27 1.56 4.07
C ALA A 449 -26.72 0.21 4.68
N ARG A 450 -27.95 -0.26 4.40
CA ARG A 450 -28.50 -1.53 4.91
C ARG A 450 -28.27 -2.72 3.99
N TRP A 451 -28.29 -2.52 2.67
CA TRP A 451 -28.13 -3.61 1.70
C TRP A 451 -26.71 -3.73 1.13
N MET A 452 -25.83 -2.77 1.40
CA MET A 452 -24.44 -2.83 0.96
C MET A 452 -23.73 -4.07 1.53
N PRO A 453 -23.06 -4.88 0.69
CA PRO A 453 -22.27 -6.00 1.17
C PRO A 453 -21.20 -5.56 2.15
N ALA A 454 -20.94 -6.38 3.17
CA ALA A 454 -19.83 -6.14 4.08
C ALA A 454 -18.50 -6.25 3.31
N PRO A 455 -17.59 -5.27 3.45
CA PRO A 455 -16.28 -5.34 2.82
C PRO A 455 -15.50 -6.52 3.41
N ARG A 456 -14.84 -7.31 2.55
CA ARG A 456 -13.99 -8.43 2.95
C ARG A 456 -12.62 -8.27 2.30
N GLN A 457 -11.56 -8.36 3.09
CA GLN A 457 -10.20 -8.26 2.55
C GLN A 457 -9.87 -9.42 1.60
N GLN A 458 -10.51 -10.58 1.78
CA GLN A 458 -10.36 -11.75 0.92
C GLN A 458 -10.81 -11.51 -0.53
N ASP A 459 -11.65 -10.49 -0.78
CA ASP A 459 -12.10 -10.10 -2.12
C ASP A 459 -11.02 -9.35 -2.92
N GLY A 460 -9.86 -9.08 -2.29
CA GLY A 460 -8.73 -8.36 -2.87
C GLY A 460 -8.75 -6.86 -2.56
N LEU A 461 -7.58 -6.23 -2.66
CA LEU A 461 -7.34 -4.85 -2.24
C LEU A 461 -8.36 -3.86 -2.81
N HIS A 462 -8.57 -3.91 -4.12
CA HIS A 462 -9.40 -2.95 -4.83
C HIS A 462 -10.86 -2.99 -4.38
N GLU A 463 -11.43 -4.19 -4.27
CA GLU A 463 -12.83 -4.36 -3.87
C GLU A 463 -13.02 -4.00 -2.40
N PHE A 464 -12.17 -4.54 -1.53
CA PHE A 464 -12.19 -4.26 -0.09
C PHE A 464 -12.17 -2.75 0.18
N ARG A 465 -11.18 -2.03 -0.35
CA ARG A 465 -11.04 -0.59 -0.09
C ARG A 465 -12.13 0.26 -0.72
N ARG A 466 -12.65 -0.12 -1.89
CA ARG A 466 -13.76 0.59 -2.53
C ARG A 466 -15.06 0.45 -1.74
N LEU A 467 -15.38 -0.77 -1.31
CA LEU A 467 -16.55 -1.07 -0.49
C LEU A 467 -16.47 -0.42 0.90
N THR A 468 -15.32 -0.51 1.57
CA THR A 468 -15.09 0.15 2.87
C THR A 468 -15.29 1.66 2.75
N ASP A 469 -14.70 2.28 1.72
CA ASP A 469 -14.79 3.73 1.49
C ASP A 469 -16.23 4.22 1.25
N VAL A 470 -16.98 3.54 0.37
CA VAL A 470 -18.36 3.96 0.07
C VAL A 470 -19.30 3.64 1.24
N SER A 471 -19.09 2.52 1.93
CA SER A 471 -19.88 2.14 3.12
C SER A 471 -19.68 3.14 4.25
N GLY A 472 -18.43 3.53 4.54
CA GLY A 472 -18.12 4.57 5.53
C GLY A 472 -18.77 5.91 5.19
N SER A 473 -18.68 6.34 3.92
CA SER A 473 -19.33 7.58 3.47
C SER A 473 -20.86 7.54 3.59
N LEU A 474 -21.50 6.41 3.28
CA LEU A 474 -22.93 6.26 3.45
C LEU A 474 -23.30 6.30 4.94
N ARG A 475 -22.62 5.54 5.81
CA ARG A 475 -22.91 5.52 7.26
C ARG A 475 -22.77 6.90 7.91
N ASN A 476 -21.62 7.57 7.75
CA ASN A 476 -21.37 8.88 8.35
C ASN A 476 -22.40 9.93 7.90
N SER A 477 -22.81 9.86 6.63
CA SER A 477 -23.84 10.77 6.14
C SER A 477 -25.22 10.55 6.74
N THR A 478 -25.57 9.31 7.06
CA THR A 478 -26.87 8.96 7.64
C THR A 478 -26.93 9.34 9.11
N ALA A 479 -25.79 9.30 9.79
CA ALA A 479 -25.61 9.75 11.17
C ALA A 479 -25.45 11.28 11.30
N ALA A 480 -25.46 12.02 10.18
CA ALA A 480 -25.16 13.46 10.13
C ALA A 480 -23.79 13.83 10.76
N THR A 481 -22.85 12.90 10.79
CA THR A 481 -21.49 13.11 11.27
C THR A 481 -20.56 13.44 10.11
N SER A 482 -19.55 14.28 10.35
CA SER A 482 -18.46 14.44 9.40
C SER A 482 -17.71 13.11 9.27
N ARG A 483 -17.36 12.77 8.04
CA ARG A 483 -16.46 11.64 7.79
C ARG A 483 -15.11 11.90 8.47
N PRO A 484 -14.52 10.93 9.18
CA PRO A 484 -13.17 11.06 9.71
C PRO A 484 -12.17 11.37 8.60
N GLU A 485 -11.27 12.33 8.83
CA GLU A 485 -10.22 12.69 7.87
C GLU A 485 -9.29 11.50 7.52
N SER A 486 -9.22 10.52 8.42
CA SER A 486 -8.38 9.33 8.28
C SER A 486 -8.87 8.31 7.26
N GLU A 487 -10.19 8.17 6.99
CA GLU A 487 -10.69 7.06 6.15
C GLU A 487 -10.18 7.12 4.69
N ALA A 488 -10.18 8.32 4.11
CA ALA A 488 -9.68 8.52 2.74
C ALA A 488 -8.15 8.44 2.68
N ALA A 489 -7.47 8.91 3.73
CA ALA A 489 -6.02 8.85 3.86
C ALA A 489 -5.53 7.40 3.98
N GLU A 490 -6.18 6.60 4.83
CA GLU A 490 -5.90 5.18 4.99
C GLU A 490 -6.09 4.45 3.66
N THR A 491 -7.19 4.71 2.96
CA THR A 491 -7.42 4.04 1.67
C THR A 491 -6.37 4.41 0.62
N GLN A 492 -5.95 5.67 0.58
CA GLN A 492 -4.85 6.10 -0.25
C GLN A 492 -3.56 5.36 0.10
N GLU A 493 -3.24 5.26 1.40
CA GLU A 493 -2.06 4.56 1.89
C GLU A 493 -2.05 3.10 1.46
N TRP A 494 -3.17 2.38 1.59
CA TRP A 494 -3.30 1.01 1.08
C TRP A 494 -2.92 0.87 -0.41
N PHE A 495 -3.32 1.83 -1.26
CA PHE A 495 -2.94 1.81 -2.68
C PHE A 495 -1.49 2.22 -2.93
N LEU A 496 -0.94 3.14 -2.14
CA LEU A 496 0.50 3.45 -2.16
C LEU A 496 1.29 2.19 -1.79
N GLU A 497 0.93 1.55 -0.68
CA GLU A 497 1.54 0.32 -0.22
C GLU A 497 1.47 -0.79 -1.27
N ALA A 498 0.47 -0.81 -2.16
CA ALA A 498 0.35 -1.80 -3.24
C ALA A 498 1.19 -1.50 -4.49
N GLY A 499 1.78 -0.32 -4.63
CA GLY A 499 2.39 0.09 -5.90
C GLY A 499 1.46 0.92 -6.81
N ASN A 500 0.18 1.05 -6.50
CA ASN A 500 -0.82 1.60 -7.42
C ASN A 500 -0.95 3.13 -7.27
N VAL A 501 -0.05 3.87 -7.91
CA VAL A 501 0.01 5.34 -7.86
C VAL A 501 -1.25 6.01 -8.38
N HIS A 502 -1.88 5.41 -9.40
CA HIS A 502 -3.09 5.98 -9.97
C HIS A 502 -4.29 5.91 -9.02
N ALA A 503 -4.51 4.73 -8.42
CA ALA A 503 -5.55 4.57 -7.41
C ALA A 503 -5.28 5.43 -6.17
N ALA A 504 -4.03 5.48 -5.69
CA ALA A 504 -3.64 6.37 -4.61
C ALA A 504 -3.96 7.84 -4.92
N LEU A 505 -3.69 8.29 -6.15
CA LEU A 505 -4.01 9.65 -6.59
C LEU A 505 -5.52 9.92 -6.66
N ALA A 506 -6.33 8.93 -7.05
CA ALA A 506 -7.79 9.04 -7.01
C ALA A 506 -8.33 9.21 -5.57
N TYR A 507 -7.72 8.53 -4.59
CA TYR A 507 -8.07 8.70 -3.18
C TYR A 507 -7.50 9.97 -2.56
N GLN A 508 -6.35 10.48 -3.03
CA GLN A 508 -5.89 11.84 -2.71
C GLN A 508 -6.92 12.89 -3.14
N HIS A 509 -7.49 12.77 -4.33
CA HIS A 509 -8.56 13.67 -4.78
C HIS A 509 -9.78 13.61 -3.84
N ARG A 510 -10.17 12.42 -3.41
CA ARG A 510 -11.25 12.22 -2.43
C ARG A 510 -10.91 12.84 -1.07
N ARG A 511 -9.68 12.66 -0.58
CA ARG A 511 -9.18 13.27 0.66
C ARG A 511 -9.22 14.80 0.60
N LEU A 512 -8.78 15.40 -0.51
CA LEU A 512 -8.85 16.85 -0.73
C LEU A 512 -10.30 17.40 -0.74
N ARG A 513 -11.26 16.57 -1.17
CA ARG A 513 -12.69 16.90 -1.13
C ARG A 513 -13.24 16.81 0.28
N ASP A 514 -12.95 15.70 0.97
CA ASP A 514 -13.54 15.36 2.27
C ASP A 514 -12.93 16.23 3.39
N ASN A 515 -11.64 16.58 3.32
CA ASN A 515 -10.93 17.39 4.32
C ASN A 515 -10.97 18.90 4.02
N HIS A 516 -11.82 19.32 3.08
CA HIS A 516 -11.92 20.73 2.71
C HIS A 516 -12.49 21.56 3.87
N ARG A 517 -11.79 22.62 4.26
CA ARG A 517 -12.27 23.61 5.24
C ARG A 517 -12.55 24.93 4.53
N VAL A 518 -13.68 25.56 4.87
CA VAL A 518 -14.05 26.88 4.31
C VAL A 518 -13.01 27.93 4.65
N THR A 519 -12.30 27.77 5.77
CA THR A 519 -11.22 28.65 6.24
C THR A 519 -9.89 28.45 5.53
N THR A 520 -9.69 27.37 4.76
CA THR A 520 -8.41 27.14 4.06
C THR A 520 -8.13 28.29 3.07
N PRO A 521 -6.93 28.91 3.12
CA PRO A 521 -6.54 29.96 2.20
C PRO A 521 -6.61 29.52 0.73
N VAL A 522 -7.02 30.42 -0.17
CA VAL A 522 -7.12 30.12 -1.61
C VAL A 522 -5.77 29.76 -2.21
N ALA A 523 -4.68 30.40 -1.76
CA ALA A 523 -3.33 30.11 -2.21
C ALA A 523 -2.92 28.65 -1.89
N GLU A 524 -3.26 28.17 -0.69
CA GLU A 524 -3.01 26.80 -0.27
C GLU A 524 -3.86 25.80 -1.09
N LEU A 525 -5.16 26.06 -1.26
CA LEU A 525 -6.02 25.26 -2.15
C LEU A 525 -5.46 25.23 -3.58
N GLY A 526 -4.95 26.37 -4.05
CA GLY A 526 -4.31 26.51 -5.36
C GLY A 526 -3.10 25.61 -5.51
N ARG A 527 -2.21 25.59 -4.52
CA ARG A 527 -1.05 24.68 -4.47
C ARG A 527 -1.49 23.22 -4.52
N LEU A 528 -2.40 22.82 -3.64
CA LEU A 528 -2.87 21.43 -3.51
C LEU A 528 -3.58 20.93 -4.78
N TYR A 529 -4.50 21.71 -5.34
CA TYR A 529 -5.31 21.30 -6.48
C TYR A 529 -4.50 21.29 -7.78
N ARG A 530 -3.57 22.23 -7.96
CA ARG A 530 -2.65 22.22 -9.12
C ARG A 530 -1.63 21.09 -9.00
N ALA A 531 -1.13 20.77 -7.80
CA ALA A 531 -0.28 19.60 -7.60
C ALA A 531 -1.02 18.30 -7.98
N GLN A 532 -2.26 18.13 -7.52
CA GLN A 532 -3.12 17.00 -7.89
C GLN A 532 -3.33 16.92 -9.41
N GLN A 533 -3.63 18.05 -10.07
CA GLN A 533 -3.82 18.11 -11.52
C GLN A 533 -2.55 17.71 -12.28
N ARG A 534 -1.39 18.23 -11.87
CA ARG A 534 -0.09 17.92 -12.49
C ARG A 534 0.27 16.44 -12.35
N ARG A 535 0.11 15.85 -11.16
CA ARG A 535 0.36 14.42 -10.94
C ARG A 535 -0.51 13.52 -11.82
N ALA A 536 -1.78 13.87 -11.97
CA ALA A 536 -2.66 13.14 -12.87
C ALA A 536 -2.23 13.28 -14.34
N GLY A 537 -1.66 14.44 -14.70
CA GLY A 537 -1.11 14.71 -16.02
C GLY A 537 0.15 13.90 -16.29
N ILE A 538 1.05 13.79 -15.31
CA ILE A 538 2.22 12.90 -15.34
C ILE A 538 1.79 11.46 -15.59
N LEU A 539 0.77 10.99 -14.86
CA LEU A 539 0.17 9.67 -15.06
C LEU A 539 -0.68 9.55 -16.33
N GLY A 540 -0.73 10.54 -17.21
CA GLY A 540 -1.46 10.49 -18.47
C GLY A 540 -2.99 10.41 -18.35
N SER A 541 -3.56 10.68 -17.16
CA SER A 541 -5.01 10.65 -16.93
C SER A 541 -5.61 12.05 -17.12
N THR A 542 -6.11 12.31 -18.34
CA THR A 542 -6.85 13.55 -18.65
C THR A 542 -8.10 13.68 -17.78
N ALA A 543 -8.79 12.57 -17.54
CA ALA A 543 -9.95 12.50 -16.67
C ALA A 543 -9.60 12.95 -15.24
N ALA A 544 -8.59 12.34 -14.62
CA ALA A 544 -8.21 12.68 -13.24
C ALA A 544 -7.67 14.12 -13.14
N SER A 545 -6.91 14.59 -14.13
CA SER A 545 -6.40 15.97 -14.17
C SER A 545 -7.51 17.00 -14.13
N TRP A 546 -8.61 16.80 -14.87
CA TRP A 546 -9.70 17.78 -14.94
C TRP A 546 -10.79 17.55 -13.90
N ARG A 547 -10.84 16.38 -13.25
CA ARG A 547 -11.74 16.14 -12.11
C ARG A 547 -11.45 17.04 -10.92
N VAL A 548 -10.27 17.65 -10.80
CA VAL A 548 -9.96 18.68 -9.79
C VAL A 548 -10.97 19.84 -9.78
N LEU A 549 -11.64 20.12 -10.91
CA LEU A 549 -12.71 21.11 -11.01
C LEU A 549 -13.94 20.76 -10.17
N LEU A 550 -14.11 19.48 -9.80
CA LEU A 550 -15.19 19.01 -8.93
C LEU A 550 -14.93 19.31 -7.45
N LEU A 551 -13.70 19.64 -7.08
CA LEU A 551 -13.32 19.94 -5.70
C LEU A 551 -14.02 21.21 -5.18
N PRO A 552 -14.28 21.30 -3.87
CA PRO A 552 -14.84 22.50 -3.26
C PRO A 552 -14.02 23.76 -3.55
N ARG A 553 -14.68 24.89 -3.84
CA ARG A 553 -14.05 26.19 -4.14
C ARG A 553 -13.06 26.18 -5.31
N ALA A 554 -13.11 25.17 -6.19
CA ALA A 554 -12.28 25.11 -7.40
C ALA A 554 -12.42 26.36 -8.28
N GLY A 555 -13.56 27.06 -8.26
CA GLY A 555 -13.79 28.30 -9.02
C GLY A 555 -12.94 29.49 -8.57
N GLN A 556 -12.37 29.41 -7.37
CA GLN A 556 -11.44 30.39 -6.83
C GLN A 556 -9.98 30.09 -7.21
N VAL A 557 -9.69 28.83 -7.57
CA VAL A 557 -8.35 28.35 -7.95
C VAL A 557 -8.14 28.38 -9.46
N PHE A 558 -9.14 27.96 -10.23
CA PHE A 558 -9.07 27.81 -11.68
C PHE A 558 -9.82 28.93 -12.40
N THR A 559 -9.24 29.39 -13.51
CA THR A 559 -9.86 30.36 -14.43
C THR A 559 -11.07 29.76 -15.13
N LEU A 560 -11.99 30.62 -15.61
CA LEU A 560 -13.12 30.13 -16.41
C LEU A 560 -12.64 29.47 -17.71
N ARG A 561 -11.56 29.99 -18.30
CA ARG A 561 -10.90 29.39 -19.47
C ARG A 561 -10.42 27.97 -19.18
N GLU A 562 -9.67 27.76 -18.09
CA GLU A 562 -9.24 26.42 -17.66
C GLU A 562 -10.44 25.48 -17.44
N ALA A 563 -11.51 25.99 -16.81
CA ALA A 563 -12.71 25.21 -16.57
C ALA A 563 -13.41 24.75 -17.88
N VAL A 564 -13.51 25.65 -18.86
CA VAL A 564 -14.07 25.33 -20.19
C VAL A 564 -13.20 24.30 -20.90
N VAL A 565 -11.87 24.50 -20.90
CA VAL A 565 -10.92 23.52 -21.48
C VAL A 565 -11.11 22.15 -20.83
N GLY A 566 -11.16 22.07 -19.51
CA GLY A 566 -11.38 20.80 -18.80
C GLY A 566 -12.75 20.17 -19.10
N CYS A 567 -13.81 20.97 -19.23
CA CYS A 567 -15.14 20.49 -19.60
C CYS A 567 -15.22 19.95 -21.03
N VAL A 568 -14.40 20.48 -21.95
CA VAL A 568 -14.30 20.00 -23.34
C VAL A 568 -13.41 18.76 -23.41
N ALA A 569 -12.28 18.76 -22.70
CA ALA A 569 -11.34 17.65 -22.65
C ALA A 569 -11.95 16.35 -22.09
N VAL A 570 -12.93 16.48 -21.20
CA VAL A 570 -13.66 15.33 -20.62
C VAL A 570 -15.10 15.29 -21.16
N GLN A 571 -15.58 14.10 -21.55
CA GLN A 571 -16.93 13.91 -22.10
C GLN A 571 -18.02 13.93 -21.02
N PHE A 572 -18.06 14.97 -20.18
CA PHE A 572 -19.16 15.22 -19.24
C PHE A 572 -20.49 15.41 -19.98
N GLY A 573 -21.60 15.02 -19.34
CA GLY A 573 -22.94 15.29 -19.88
C GLY A 573 -23.24 16.79 -19.92
N ALA A 574 -24.06 17.23 -20.89
CA ALA A 574 -24.39 18.65 -21.09
C ALA A 574 -24.87 19.33 -19.80
N TRP A 575 -25.82 18.72 -19.08
CA TRP A 575 -26.30 19.24 -17.79
C TRP A 575 -25.20 19.30 -16.71
N HIS A 576 -24.27 18.34 -16.70
CA HIS A 576 -23.16 18.38 -15.75
C HIS A 576 -22.18 19.51 -16.05
N ARG A 577 -21.90 19.78 -17.34
CA ARG A 577 -21.10 20.95 -17.76
C ARG A 577 -21.74 22.26 -17.32
N VAL A 578 -23.05 22.42 -17.53
CA VAL A 578 -23.80 23.61 -17.08
C VAL A 578 -23.67 23.79 -15.57
N ARG A 579 -23.91 22.72 -14.79
CA ARG A 579 -23.78 22.76 -13.32
C ARG A 579 -22.36 23.11 -12.87
N LEU A 580 -21.35 22.51 -13.51
CA LEU A 580 -19.95 22.75 -13.16
C LEU A 580 -19.56 24.20 -13.42
N LEU A 581 -19.81 24.71 -14.63
CA LEU A 581 -19.51 26.10 -14.99
C LEU A 581 -20.30 27.10 -14.14
N GLY A 582 -21.59 26.84 -13.90
CA GLY A 582 -22.43 27.67 -13.03
C GLY A 582 -21.90 27.73 -11.59
N ARG A 583 -21.52 26.58 -11.02
CA ARG A 583 -20.89 26.53 -9.68
C ARG A 583 -19.59 27.32 -9.62
N LEU A 584 -18.71 27.16 -10.61
CA LEU A 584 -17.43 27.86 -10.65
C LEU A 584 -17.62 29.38 -10.78
N LEU A 585 -18.62 29.82 -11.54
CA LEU A 585 -18.99 31.23 -11.66
C LEU A 585 -19.51 31.79 -10.32
N ILE A 586 -20.40 31.08 -9.65
CA ILE A 586 -20.93 31.47 -8.33
C ILE A 586 -19.80 31.57 -7.29
N ASP A 587 -18.90 30.59 -7.23
CA ASP A 587 -17.76 30.59 -6.31
C ASP A 587 -16.86 31.81 -6.51
N ARG A 588 -16.65 32.21 -7.77
CA ARG A 588 -15.88 33.41 -8.13
C ARG A 588 -16.61 34.69 -7.74
N LEU A 589 -17.90 34.80 -8.03
CA LEU A 589 -18.70 35.97 -7.64
C LEU A 589 -18.71 36.16 -6.11
N ARG A 590 -18.89 35.08 -5.35
CA ARG A 590 -18.84 35.10 -3.88
C ARG A 590 -17.49 35.58 -3.35
N SER A 591 -16.38 35.15 -3.96
CA SER A 591 -15.03 35.59 -3.55
C SER A 591 -14.75 37.07 -3.80
N ARG A 592 -15.47 37.72 -4.73
CA ARG A 592 -15.36 39.17 -4.97
C ARG A 592 -16.21 39.99 -3.99
N ILE A 593 -17.36 39.46 -3.59
CA ILE A 593 -18.31 40.16 -2.71
C ILE A 593 -17.90 40.09 -1.23
N ARG A 594 -17.29 38.99 -0.81
CA ARG A 594 -16.71 38.84 0.54
C ARG A 594 -15.19 38.87 0.43
N PRO A 595 -14.55 40.05 0.44
CA PRO A 595 -13.11 40.11 0.63
C PRO A 595 -12.78 39.38 1.95
N ALA A 596 -11.65 38.68 1.97
CA ALA A 596 -11.19 37.99 3.17
C ALA A 596 -11.22 38.97 4.35
N PRO A 597 -11.62 38.52 5.57
CA PRO A 597 -11.38 39.33 6.75
C PRO A 597 -9.91 39.75 6.75
N PRO A 598 -9.59 41.01 7.10
CA PRO A 598 -8.22 41.50 7.08
C PRO A 598 -7.33 40.51 7.84
N ASP A 599 -6.23 40.13 7.19
CA ASP A 599 -5.17 39.30 7.75
C ASP A 599 -4.82 39.90 9.12
N ASP A 600 -5.12 39.17 10.20
CA ASP A 600 -4.82 39.57 11.58
C ASP A 600 -3.31 39.41 11.81
N ARG A 601 -2.52 40.19 11.06
CA ARG A 601 -1.09 40.40 11.28
C ARG A 601 -0.96 41.52 12.31
N GLY A 602 -1.37 41.23 13.55
CA GLY A 602 -1.54 42.27 14.54
C GLY A 602 -1.66 41.80 15.97
N SER A 603 -0.91 40.79 16.42
CA SER A 603 -0.49 40.66 17.83
C SER A 603 0.50 39.51 18.03
N LEU A 604 1.80 39.86 18.01
CA LEU A 604 2.78 39.30 18.95
C LEU A 604 2.59 40.04 20.28
N PRO A 605 2.71 39.37 21.43
CA PRO A 605 4.03 39.03 21.97
C PRO A 605 4.35 37.53 21.98
#